data_AF-A0A0M9VNK1-F1
#
_entry.id   AF-A0A0M9VNK1-F1
#
_cell.length_a   1.000
_cell.length_b   1.000
_cell.length_c   1.000
_cell.angle_alpha   90.00
_cell.angle_beta   90.00
_cell.angle_gamma   90.00
#
_symmetry.space_group_name_H-M   'P 1'
#
loop_
_entity.id
_entity.type
_entity.pdbx_description
1 polymer ?
#
loop_
_entity_poly.entity_id
_entity_poly.type
_entity_poly.pdbx_seq_one_letter_code
_entity_poly.pdbx_strand_id
1 'polypeptide(L)'
;MAAEKGPASREQVSAITSWVEALVKKRKVHDASDLCDGAALLEVLSNVDDSHFSIPWRCSMDALCKQMQLYYSSVLGMDEDQFPVIDVKSASKKKPLNYDELLKVLRLVVDIVLKTDDNDQHVSAMQNLPVDQQVVMKAVVENIMSDTTSTEAPTTDETEVSGVVNHTSGNTEYLEKELAEEKRRSAERQDQLAQFETDIERLTKERDELAASNASLREVEKERDTMRDQLDEWRQIVDQSKKQEKTLEKLRERAAEAAELKRQVKELEKSQAHSNSKSTEKKDRYVSELTDKLKAERQKLEQKIDEWEKKYSQLEKKHSTLQTDFKVLQEEKQADKDQLTSLLERVHTLEQDGLPRPDLDALSSTDAMTELQAKVTQLELENKSLMDRLDSTTSSVSGSHDKSEASFADVQAEIVAMRNNSKSKETEALNLLNKLEKKWSKDGNKSVGKDMKAVRDLLSESFQMDDVVIQRLQACSDQTVEQQHKESAMTNADLLRELDALRQEQRLMASAFQKMSSQLYSQTSWSDIAHIRPNTEGAPPPPSLPETLRPSNTSWLAQQRDALAGALRLSRK
;
A
#
# COMPACT_ATOMS: atom_id res chain seq x y z
N MET A 1 58.24 16.69 -42.65
CA MET A 1 57.67 17.08 -41.35
C MET A 1 56.40 17.85 -41.62
N ALA A 2 55.25 17.19 -41.54
CA ALA A 2 53.96 17.85 -41.70
C ALA A 2 53.63 18.54 -40.38
N ALA A 3 53.45 19.86 -40.42
CA ALA A 3 52.96 20.63 -39.28
C ALA A 3 51.63 20.02 -38.85
N GLU A 4 51.55 19.58 -37.60
CA GLU A 4 50.35 19.04 -36.97
C GLU A 4 49.32 20.18 -36.94
N LYS A 5 48.45 20.19 -37.95
CA LYS A 5 47.44 21.23 -38.11
C LYS A 5 46.42 21.00 -37.01
N GLY A 6 46.39 21.88 -36.00
CA GLY A 6 45.44 21.81 -34.90
C GLY A 6 43.99 21.69 -35.38
N PRO A 7 43.07 21.24 -34.51
CA PRO A 7 41.68 20.95 -34.88
C PRO A 7 41.05 22.16 -35.57
N ALA A 8 40.23 21.93 -36.60
CA ALA A 8 39.64 23.02 -37.38
C ALA A 8 38.74 23.90 -36.48
N SER A 9 38.62 25.20 -36.75
CA SER A 9 37.79 26.12 -35.95
C SER A 9 36.36 25.60 -35.75
N ARG A 10 35.81 24.93 -36.77
CA ARG A 10 34.49 24.30 -36.72
C ARG A 10 34.41 23.13 -35.73
N GLU A 11 35.45 22.30 -35.65
CA GLU A 11 35.52 21.17 -34.72
C GLU A 11 35.64 21.66 -33.28
N GLN A 12 36.45 22.70 -33.06
CA GLN A 12 36.58 23.35 -31.75
C GLN A 12 35.26 23.98 -31.30
N VAL A 13 34.59 24.74 -32.17
CA VAL A 13 33.26 25.30 -31.87
C VAL A 13 32.26 24.19 -31.57
N SER A 14 32.29 23.07 -32.31
CA SER A 14 31.40 21.93 -32.05
C SER A 14 31.64 21.30 -30.67
N ALA A 15 32.91 21.07 -30.30
CA ALA A 15 33.25 20.50 -28.99
C ALA A 15 32.83 21.43 -27.84
N ILE A 16 33.06 22.75 -27.99
CA ILE A 16 32.63 23.74 -26.99
C ILE A 16 31.10 23.84 -26.94
N THR A 17 30.40 23.71 -28.07
CA THR A 17 28.93 23.72 -28.11
C THR A 17 28.35 22.55 -27.32
N SER A 18 28.89 21.34 -27.49
CA SER A 18 28.47 20.16 -26.73
C SER A 18 28.78 20.29 -25.22
N TRP A 19 29.87 20.96 -24.87
CA TRP A 19 30.16 21.30 -23.47
C TRP A 19 29.16 22.31 -22.88
N VAL A 20 28.81 23.36 -23.63
CA VAL A 20 27.78 24.33 -23.22
C VAL A 20 26.42 23.64 -23.06
N GLU A 21 26.06 22.73 -23.97
CA GLU A 21 24.81 21.95 -23.89
C GLU A 21 24.74 21.11 -22.59
N ALA A 22 25.87 20.54 -22.15
CA ALA A 22 25.93 19.77 -20.90
C ALA A 22 25.72 20.63 -19.63
N LEU A 23 25.98 21.94 -19.70
CA LEU A 23 25.96 22.84 -18.55
C LEU A 23 24.70 23.70 -18.45
N VAL A 24 24.05 23.98 -19.58
CA VAL A 24 22.89 24.86 -19.66
C VAL A 24 21.61 24.08 -19.35
N LYS A 25 20.88 24.48 -18.29
CA LYS A 25 19.68 23.77 -17.81
C LYS A 25 18.39 24.38 -18.34
N LYS A 26 18.37 25.70 -18.57
CA LYS A 26 17.14 26.44 -18.93
C LYS A 26 16.92 26.54 -20.43
N ARG A 27 17.98 26.48 -21.24
CA ARG A 27 17.92 26.63 -22.71
C ARG A 27 18.34 25.34 -23.41
N LYS A 28 17.83 25.13 -24.62
CA LYS A 28 18.25 24.02 -25.49
C LYS A 28 19.26 24.56 -26.48
N VAL A 29 20.49 24.04 -26.45
CA VAL A 29 21.56 24.37 -27.38
C VAL A 29 21.77 23.13 -28.25
N HIS A 30 21.53 23.22 -29.55
CA HIS A 30 21.68 22.07 -30.46
C HIS A 30 22.71 22.32 -31.56
N ASP A 31 22.95 23.59 -31.90
CA ASP A 31 23.94 23.97 -32.91
C ASP A 31 24.67 25.25 -32.50
N ALA A 32 25.83 25.49 -33.12
CA ALA A 32 26.64 26.68 -32.86
C ALA A 32 25.88 28.00 -33.13
N SER A 33 24.84 27.95 -33.96
CA SER A 33 23.91 29.05 -34.23
C SER A 33 23.14 29.53 -32.99
N ASP A 34 22.96 28.65 -31.99
CA ASP A 34 22.25 28.93 -30.74
C ASP A 34 23.12 29.68 -29.73
N LEU A 35 24.43 29.74 -29.96
CA LEU A 35 25.39 30.47 -29.11
C LEU A 35 25.57 31.93 -29.53
N CYS A 36 25.15 32.31 -30.73
CA CYS A 36 25.33 33.65 -31.30
C CYS A 36 24.61 34.78 -30.57
N ASP A 37 23.60 34.47 -29.76
CA ASP A 37 22.89 35.48 -28.95
C ASP A 37 23.59 35.77 -27.61
N GLY A 38 24.61 34.99 -27.26
CA GLY A 38 25.36 35.09 -26.01
C GLY A 38 24.58 34.65 -24.77
N ALA A 39 23.32 34.25 -24.89
CA ALA A 39 22.46 33.96 -23.74
C ALA A 39 22.84 32.65 -23.05
N ALA A 40 23.16 31.61 -23.83
CA ALA A 40 23.62 30.33 -23.30
C ALA A 40 25.00 30.45 -22.63
N LEU A 41 25.89 31.26 -23.21
CA LEU A 41 27.23 31.51 -22.66
C LEU A 41 27.17 32.27 -21.34
N LEU A 42 26.25 33.22 -21.22
CA LEU A 42 26.04 33.98 -20.00
C LEU A 42 25.41 33.09 -18.90
N GLU A 43 24.59 32.10 -19.26
CA GLU A 43 24.12 31.08 -18.30
C GLU A 43 25.28 30.21 -17.79
N VAL A 44 26.21 29.83 -18.67
CA VAL A 44 27.44 29.12 -18.27
C VAL A 44 28.27 29.96 -17.30
N LEU A 45 28.50 31.25 -17.60
CA LEU A 45 29.25 32.15 -16.72
C LEU A 45 28.52 32.47 -15.42
N SER A 46 27.18 32.48 -15.42
CA SER A 46 26.38 32.66 -14.19
C SER A 46 26.49 31.48 -13.22
N ASN A 47 26.88 30.29 -13.70
CA ASN A 47 27.20 29.17 -12.81
C ASN A 47 28.56 29.36 -12.12
N VAL A 48 29.44 30.17 -12.68
CA VAL A 48 30.77 30.48 -12.12
C VAL A 48 30.67 31.61 -11.11
N ASP A 49 30.00 32.71 -11.48
CA ASP A 49 29.76 33.85 -10.59
C ASP A 49 28.41 34.50 -10.91
N ASP A 50 27.41 34.22 -10.08
CA ASP A 50 26.04 34.72 -10.24
C ASP A 50 25.92 36.21 -9.94
N SER A 51 26.87 36.77 -9.18
CA SER A 51 26.89 38.15 -8.75
C SER A 51 27.37 39.08 -9.86
N HIS A 52 28.32 38.61 -10.68
CA HIS A 52 28.87 39.36 -11.80
C HIS A 52 28.16 39.06 -13.13
N PHE A 53 27.78 37.81 -13.37
CA PHE A 53 27.12 37.39 -14.62
C PHE A 53 25.61 37.21 -14.44
N SER A 54 24.91 38.31 -14.17
CA SER A 54 23.44 38.32 -14.10
C SER A 54 22.82 38.26 -15.49
N ILE A 55 21.89 37.31 -15.71
CA ILE A 55 21.19 37.11 -16.99
C ILE A 55 20.16 38.23 -17.21
N PRO A 56 20.40 39.18 -18.13
CA PRO A 56 19.42 40.23 -18.42
C PRO A 56 18.26 39.65 -19.23
N TRP A 57 17.08 40.27 -19.18
CA TRP A 57 15.94 39.87 -20.04
C TRP A 57 16.32 39.96 -21.55
N ARG A 58 17.23 40.85 -21.93
CA ARG A 58 17.80 40.90 -23.29
C ARG A 58 19.30 40.63 -23.25
N CYS A 59 19.70 39.43 -23.66
CA CYS A 59 21.10 39.09 -23.91
C CYS A 59 21.51 39.57 -25.30
N SER A 60 22.72 40.14 -25.40
CA SER A 60 23.37 40.41 -26.67
C SER A 60 24.85 40.03 -26.56
N MET A 61 25.46 39.69 -27.69
CA MET A 61 26.90 39.38 -27.74
C MET A 61 27.74 40.57 -27.25
N ASP A 62 27.32 41.80 -27.52
CA ASP A 62 27.97 43.03 -27.04
C ASP A 62 27.90 43.16 -25.50
N ALA A 63 26.75 42.83 -24.91
CA ALA A 63 26.59 42.86 -23.45
C ALA A 63 27.44 41.78 -22.78
N LEU A 64 27.50 40.57 -23.36
CA LEU A 64 28.33 39.47 -22.88
C LEU A 64 29.82 39.86 -22.91
N CYS A 65 30.34 40.33 -24.04
CA CYS A 65 31.75 40.71 -24.15
C CYS A 65 32.14 41.83 -23.16
N LYS A 66 31.24 42.80 -22.91
CA LYS A 66 31.47 43.85 -21.90
C LYS A 66 31.52 43.30 -20.47
N GLN A 67 30.62 42.40 -20.11
CA GLN A 67 30.63 41.75 -18.78
C GLN A 67 31.89 40.90 -18.59
N MET A 68 32.29 40.16 -19.62
CA MET A 68 33.53 39.37 -19.62
C MET A 68 34.76 40.28 -19.48
N GLN A 69 34.82 41.39 -20.21
CA GLN A 69 35.92 42.36 -20.10
C GLN A 69 36.00 42.97 -18.70
N LEU A 70 34.86 43.35 -18.11
CA LEU A 70 34.81 43.83 -16.73
C LEU A 70 35.28 42.76 -15.74
N TYR A 71 34.86 41.50 -15.91
CA TYR A 71 35.28 40.40 -15.03
C TYR A 71 36.80 40.17 -15.13
N TYR A 72 37.32 40.21 -16.36
CA TYR A 72 38.72 39.98 -16.67
C TYR A 72 39.64 41.01 -16.01
N SER A 73 39.24 42.29 -16.01
CA SER A 73 40.04 43.37 -15.41
C SER A 73 39.78 43.54 -13.91
N SER A 74 38.53 43.42 -13.44
CA SER A 74 38.18 43.72 -12.05
C SER A 74 38.32 42.54 -11.09
N VAL A 75 38.05 41.32 -11.56
CA VAL A 75 38.06 40.11 -10.70
C VAL A 75 39.33 39.30 -10.93
N LEU A 76 39.69 39.05 -12.20
CA LEU A 76 40.91 38.30 -12.53
C LEU A 76 42.19 39.14 -12.51
N GLY A 77 42.07 40.48 -12.44
CA GLY A 77 43.20 41.40 -12.29
C GLY A 77 44.17 41.41 -13.46
N MET A 78 43.73 41.03 -14.66
CA MET A 78 44.58 40.94 -15.85
C MET A 78 44.55 42.24 -16.66
N ASP A 79 45.66 42.57 -17.32
CA ASP A 79 45.79 43.78 -18.14
C ASP A 79 44.80 43.76 -19.32
N GLU A 80 44.17 44.91 -19.60
CA GLU A 80 43.20 45.06 -20.71
C GLU A 80 43.80 44.71 -22.09
N ASP A 81 45.13 44.80 -22.22
CA ASP A 81 45.89 44.45 -23.43
C ASP A 81 45.89 42.94 -23.74
N GLN A 82 45.51 42.09 -22.77
CA GLN A 82 45.40 40.63 -22.95
C GLN A 82 44.01 40.21 -23.46
N PHE A 83 43.06 41.14 -23.55
CA PHE A 83 41.72 40.85 -24.05
C PHE A 83 41.71 40.71 -25.59
N PRO A 84 41.26 39.58 -26.15
CA PRO A 84 41.28 39.38 -27.60
C PRO A 84 40.34 40.34 -28.33
N VAL A 85 40.80 40.90 -29.45
CA VAL A 85 39.96 41.74 -30.33
C VAL A 85 38.92 40.86 -31.04
N ILE A 86 37.66 40.95 -30.59
CA ILE A 86 36.51 40.20 -31.09
C ILE A 86 35.61 41.10 -31.95
N ASP A 87 35.33 40.71 -33.18
CA ASP A 87 34.28 41.34 -33.98
C ASP A 87 32.90 40.80 -33.55
N VAL A 88 32.33 41.45 -32.54
CA VAL A 88 31.01 41.15 -31.97
C VAL A 88 29.91 41.05 -33.04
N LYS A 89 29.95 41.92 -34.07
CA LYS A 89 28.94 41.94 -35.13
C LYS A 89 29.04 40.72 -36.04
N SER A 90 30.24 40.17 -36.20
CA SER A 90 30.46 38.95 -36.99
C SER A 90 30.21 37.69 -36.17
N ALA A 91 30.54 37.68 -34.87
CA ALA A 91 30.24 36.58 -33.95
C ALA A 91 28.72 36.40 -33.69
N SER A 92 27.94 37.49 -33.75
CA SER A 92 26.49 37.45 -33.52
C SER A 92 25.65 37.03 -34.73
N LYS A 93 26.25 36.82 -35.91
CA LYS A 93 25.53 36.45 -37.14
C LYS A 93 25.20 34.97 -37.15
N LYS A 94 23.90 34.65 -37.13
CA LYS A 94 23.42 33.26 -37.21
C LYS A 94 23.74 32.59 -38.56
N LYS A 95 23.68 33.32 -39.68
CA LYS A 95 24.05 32.83 -41.03
C LYS A 95 24.57 33.94 -41.95
N PRO A 96 25.68 33.74 -42.69
CA PRO A 96 26.65 32.65 -42.53
C PRO A 96 27.37 32.78 -41.17
N LEU A 97 27.64 31.65 -40.53
CA LEU A 97 28.28 31.61 -39.22
C LEU A 97 29.78 31.86 -39.38
N ASN A 98 30.31 32.85 -38.65
CA ASN A 98 31.76 33.09 -38.59
C ASN A 98 32.36 32.30 -37.42
N TYR A 99 32.84 31.09 -37.73
CA TYR A 99 33.39 30.17 -36.72
C TYR A 99 34.63 30.75 -36.01
N ASP A 100 35.46 31.55 -36.69
CA ASP A 100 36.68 32.09 -36.08
C ASP A 100 36.37 33.17 -35.04
N GLU A 101 35.46 34.10 -35.34
CA GLU A 101 35.07 35.14 -34.40
C GLU A 101 34.23 34.58 -33.24
N LEU A 102 33.37 33.60 -33.50
CA LEU A 102 32.64 32.90 -32.43
C LEU A 102 33.60 32.11 -31.53
N LEU A 103 34.59 31.44 -32.10
CA LEU A 103 35.58 30.66 -31.35
C LEU A 103 36.39 31.54 -30.40
N LYS A 104 36.73 32.79 -30.76
CA LYS A 104 37.40 33.72 -29.85
C LYS A 104 36.57 34.00 -28.60
N VAL A 105 35.26 34.25 -28.76
CA VAL A 105 34.33 34.44 -27.62
C VAL A 105 34.28 33.18 -26.77
N LEU A 106 34.13 32.01 -27.40
CA LEU A 106 34.03 30.74 -26.71
C LEU A 106 35.31 30.38 -25.93
N ARG A 107 36.49 30.63 -26.51
CA ARG A 107 37.78 30.45 -25.83
C ARG A 107 37.90 31.36 -24.62
N LEU A 108 37.44 32.60 -24.71
CA LEU A 108 37.45 33.52 -23.59
C LEU A 108 36.49 33.08 -22.46
N VAL A 109 35.33 32.50 -22.80
CA VAL A 109 34.43 31.89 -21.81
C VAL A 109 35.13 30.72 -21.10
N VAL A 110 35.81 29.86 -21.85
CA VAL A 110 36.57 28.74 -21.28
C VAL A 110 37.74 29.24 -20.42
N ASP A 111 38.48 30.26 -20.85
CA ASP A 111 39.59 30.86 -20.09
C ASP A 111 39.10 31.42 -18.74
N ILE A 112 37.97 32.14 -18.73
CA ILE A 112 37.36 32.64 -17.49
C ILE A 112 37.00 31.48 -16.56
N VAL A 113 36.32 30.44 -17.07
CA VAL A 113 35.90 29.27 -16.28
C VAL A 113 37.10 28.52 -15.70
N LEU A 114 38.21 28.39 -16.43
CA LEU A 114 39.39 27.68 -15.96
C LEU A 114 40.16 28.47 -14.89
N LYS A 115 40.11 29.80 -14.94
CA LYS A 115 40.80 30.69 -13.99
C LYS A 115 40.05 30.91 -12.68
N THR A 116 38.80 30.45 -12.58
CA THR A 116 37.99 30.56 -11.36
C THR A 116 38.12 29.32 -10.48
N ASP A 117 38.06 29.52 -9.16
CA ASP A 117 38.26 28.46 -8.16
C ASP A 117 37.13 27.41 -8.15
N ASP A 118 35.90 27.79 -8.52
CA ASP A 118 34.74 26.88 -8.59
C ASP A 118 34.51 26.34 -10.01
N ASN A 119 35.49 25.59 -10.53
CA ASN A 119 35.46 25.05 -11.89
C ASN A 119 35.21 23.53 -11.96
N ASP A 120 35.04 22.84 -10.82
CA ASP A 120 34.89 21.38 -10.74
C ASP A 120 33.74 20.84 -11.60
N GLN A 121 32.60 21.53 -11.58
CA GLN A 121 31.44 21.15 -12.41
C GLN A 121 31.75 21.30 -13.90
N HIS A 122 32.53 22.30 -14.29
CA HIS A 122 32.89 22.58 -15.68
C HIS A 122 33.93 21.58 -16.19
N VAL A 123 34.94 21.23 -15.37
CA VAL A 123 35.94 20.20 -15.67
C VAL A 123 35.28 18.83 -15.79
N SER A 124 34.37 18.50 -14.86
CA SER A 124 33.58 17.27 -14.92
C SER A 124 32.73 17.20 -16.19
N ALA A 125 32.15 18.32 -16.64
CA ALA A 125 31.40 18.37 -17.90
C ALA A 125 32.31 18.13 -19.12
N MET A 126 33.53 18.69 -19.13
CA MET A 126 34.50 18.44 -20.20
C MET A 126 34.94 16.97 -20.27
N GLN A 127 35.11 16.32 -19.12
CA GLN A 127 35.51 14.90 -19.02
C GLN A 127 34.40 13.91 -19.39
N ASN A 128 33.13 14.34 -19.40
CA ASN A 128 31.99 13.51 -19.76
C ASN A 128 31.55 13.66 -21.23
N LEU A 129 32.27 14.47 -22.03
CA LEU A 129 32.03 14.59 -23.46
C LEU A 129 32.34 13.28 -24.21
N PRO A 130 31.82 13.08 -25.43
CA PRO A 130 32.31 12.05 -26.34
C PRO A 130 33.84 12.11 -26.54
N VAL A 131 34.51 10.96 -26.66
CA VAL A 131 35.99 10.84 -26.68
C VAL A 131 36.65 11.71 -27.76
N ASP A 132 36.05 11.78 -28.94
CA ASP A 132 36.50 12.63 -30.05
C ASP A 132 36.45 14.12 -29.69
N GLN A 133 35.40 14.55 -28.99
CA GLN A 133 35.25 15.92 -28.51
C GLN A 133 36.15 16.22 -27.31
N GLN A 134 36.42 15.24 -26.44
CA GLN A 134 37.36 15.39 -25.32
C GLN A 134 38.78 15.72 -25.82
N VAL A 135 39.26 15.05 -26.87
CA VAL A 135 40.58 15.31 -27.46
C VAL A 135 40.66 16.75 -27.99
N VAL A 136 39.61 17.20 -28.69
CA VAL A 136 39.54 18.57 -29.21
C VAL A 136 39.46 19.58 -28.07
N MET A 137 38.64 19.33 -27.05
CA MET A 137 38.52 20.19 -25.87
C MET A 137 39.84 20.29 -25.11
N LYS A 138 40.55 19.16 -24.92
CA LYS A 138 41.87 19.14 -24.30
C LYS A 138 42.87 20.02 -25.05
N ALA A 139 42.91 19.94 -26.38
CA ALA A 139 43.77 20.79 -27.20
C ALA A 139 43.41 22.28 -27.09
N VAL A 140 42.11 22.61 -26.97
CA VAL A 140 41.65 23.99 -26.73
C VAL A 140 42.14 24.51 -25.38
N VAL A 141 42.01 23.71 -24.32
CA VAL A 141 42.47 24.04 -22.96
C VAL A 141 43.99 24.20 -22.93
N GLU A 142 44.74 23.25 -23.50
CA GLU A 142 46.21 23.33 -23.59
C GLU A 142 46.67 24.60 -24.33
N ASN A 143 45.98 25.00 -25.41
CA ASN A 143 46.30 26.24 -26.12
C ASN A 143 46.05 27.49 -25.25
N ILE A 144 44.92 27.55 -24.55
CA ILE A 144 44.59 28.68 -23.66
C ILE A 144 45.62 28.79 -22.52
N MET A 145 46.02 27.66 -21.93
CA MET A 145 47.02 27.65 -20.85
C MET A 145 48.44 28.00 -21.34
N SER A 146 48.80 27.61 -22.57
CA SER A 146 50.11 27.91 -23.17
C SER A 146 50.28 29.40 -23.49
N ASP A 147 49.21 30.09 -23.89
CA ASP A 147 49.21 31.53 -24.17
C ASP A 147 49.47 32.37 -22.89
N THR A 148 49.26 31.80 -21.70
CA THR A 148 49.46 32.49 -20.40
C THR A 148 50.86 32.29 -19.76
N THR A 149 51.68 31.36 -20.28
CA THR A 149 52.95 30.93 -19.65
C THR A 149 54.23 31.50 -20.30
N SER A 150 54.12 32.39 -21.29
CA SER A 150 55.28 32.88 -22.08
C SER A 150 55.92 34.20 -21.61
N THR A 151 55.66 34.67 -20.39
CA THR A 151 56.25 35.92 -19.87
C THR A 151 57.30 35.62 -18.80
N GLU A 152 58.48 35.11 -19.19
CA GLU A 152 59.75 35.27 -18.45
C GLU A 152 60.91 34.62 -19.23
N ALA A 153 61.77 35.43 -19.84
CA ALA A 153 63.07 35.00 -20.36
C ALA A 153 64.15 36.01 -19.94
N PRO A 154 65.21 35.60 -19.21
CA PRO A 154 66.37 36.43 -18.94
C PRO A 154 67.36 36.38 -20.11
N THR A 155 67.87 37.56 -20.43
CA THR A 155 68.84 37.91 -21.47
C THR A 155 70.24 37.35 -21.23
N THR A 156 70.85 36.91 -22.33
CA THR A 156 72.26 36.55 -22.52
C THR A 156 73.15 37.79 -22.45
N ASP A 157 74.27 37.73 -21.74
CA ASP A 157 75.41 38.66 -21.91
C ASP A 157 76.69 37.84 -22.04
N GLU A 158 77.18 37.72 -23.27
CA GLU A 158 78.54 37.31 -23.60
C GLU A 158 79.41 38.57 -23.67
N THR A 159 80.55 38.58 -22.98
CA THR A 159 81.59 39.60 -23.21
C THR A 159 82.91 38.91 -23.54
N GLU A 160 83.28 38.97 -24.81
CA GLU A 160 84.60 38.67 -25.33
C GLU A 160 85.63 39.69 -24.81
N VAL A 161 86.81 39.23 -24.36
CA VAL A 161 88.06 40.00 -24.52
C VAL A 161 89.22 39.05 -24.86
N SER A 162 89.81 39.30 -26.02
CA SER A 162 91.03 38.74 -26.59
C SER A 162 92.29 39.38 -26.01
N GLY A 163 93.40 38.62 -25.88
CA GLY A 163 94.72 39.19 -25.63
C GLY A 163 95.83 38.19 -25.28
N VAL A 164 96.50 37.63 -26.28
CA VAL A 164 97.73 36.82 -26.14
C VAL A 164 98.96 37.74 -26.05
N VAL A 165 99.75 37.67 -24.96
CA VAL A 165 101.19 38.05 -24.95
C VAL A 165 101.97 37.16 -23.97
N ASN A 166 103.08 36.59 -24.45
CA ASN A 166 104.00 35.72 -23.70
C ASN A 166 104.89 36.49 -22.70
N HIS A 167 104.79 36.20 -21.40
CA HIS A 167 105.82 36.53 -20.40
C HIS A 167 106.03 35.35 -19.43
N THR A 168 106.93 34.42 -19.73
CA THR A 168 107.11 33.15 -19.00
C THR A 168 107.56 33.24 -17.53
N SER A 169 107.78 34.44 -16.96
CA SER A 169 108.04 34.62 -15.50
C SER A 169 107.04 35.53 -14.78
N GLY A 170 106.23 36.32 -15.50
CA GLY A 170 105.08 37.05 -14.94
C GLY A 170 103.75 36.31 -15.18
N ASN A 171 103.73 35.41 -16.18
CA ASN A 171 102.63 34.51 -16.45
C ASN A 171 102.39 33.55 -15.29
N THR A 172 103.41 33.12 -14.55
CA THR A 172 103.21 32.20 -13.42
C THR A 172 102.43 32.86 -12.29
N GLU A 173 102.74 34.11 -11.93
CA GLU A 173 102.03 34.86 -10.89
C GLU A 173 100.61 35.27 -11.33
N TYR A 174 100.44 35.65 -12.59
CA TYR A 174 99.12 35.91 -13.18
C TYR A 174 98.24 34.65 -13.21
N LEU A 175 98.80 33.51 -13.64
CA LEU A 175 98.11 32.23 -13.66
C LEU A 175 97.77 31.74 -12.24
N GLU A 176 98.62 32.00 -11.24
CA GLU A 176 98.33 31.69 -9.84
C GLU A 176 97.15 32.52 -9.31
N LYS A 177 97.10 33.82 -9.66
CA LYS A 177 95.97 34.68 -9.30
C LYS A 177 94.67 34.27 -10.01
N GLU A 178 94.74 33.97 -11.31
CA GLU A 178 93.60 33.48 -12.09
C GLU A 178 93.10 32.12 -11.58
N LEU A 179 94.01 31.22 -11.21
CA LEU A 179 93.70 29.94 -10.57
C LEU A 179 93.03 30.15 -9.20
N ALA A 180 93.46 31.14 -8.42
CA ALA A 180 92.84 31.47 -7.14
C ALA A 180 91.43 32.04 -7.31
N GLU A 181 91.24 32.93 -8.30
CA GLU A 181 89.92 33.45 -8.66
C GLU A 181 88.98 32.34 -9.17
N GLU A 182 89.49 31.42 -10.00
CA GLU A 182 88.69 30.31 -10.51
C GLU A 182 88.35 29.30 -9.40
N LYS A 183 89.26 29.06 -8.45
CA LYS A 183 88.96 28.28 -7.24
C LYS A 183 87.87 28.96 -6.41
N ARG A 184 87.88 30.29 -6.27
CA ARG A 184 86.82 31.04 -5.60
C ARG A 184 85.48 30.90 -6.33
N ARG A 185 85.45 31.12 -7.66
CA ARG A 185 84.23 30.92 -8.47
C ARG A 185 83.72 29.49 -8.40
N SER A 186 84.62 28.51 -8.38
CA SER A 186 84.26 27.09 -8.22
C SER A 186 83.69 26.80 -6.84
N ALA A 187 84.23 27.39 -5.77
CA ALA A 187 83.71 27.23 -4.42
C ALA A 187 82.31 27.86 -4.31
N GLU A 188 82.11 29.06 -4.86
CA GLU A 188 80.80 29.73 -4.89
C GLU A 188 79.74 28.91 -5.66
N ARG A 189 80.12 28.33 -6.80
CA ARG A 189 79.24 27.41 -7.54
C ARG A 189 78.93 26.15 -6.73
N GLN A 190 79.89 25.61 -5.99
CA GLN A 190 79.69 24.44 -5.14
C GLN A 190 78.74 24.75 -3.96
N ASP A 191 78.87 25.92 -3.35
CA ASP A 191 77.97 26.38 -2.30
C ASP A 191 76.54 26.60 -2.83
N GLN A 192 76.40 27.17 -4.04
CA GLN A 192 75.10 27.30 -4.71
C GLN A 192 74.47 25.93 -5.02
N LEU A 193 75.26 24.96 -5.48
CA LEU A 193 74.78 23.60 -5.72
C LEU A 193 74.32 22.94 -4.42
N ALA A 194 75.08 23.06 -3.33
CA ALA A 194 74.69 22.55 -2.02
C ALA A 194 73.37 23.19 -1.53
N GLN A 195 73.20 24.50 -1.75
CA GLN A 195 71.95 25.19 -1.42
C GLN A 195 70.78 24.65 -2.24
N PHE A 196 70.94 24.51 -3.55
CA PHE A 196 69.89 23.95 -4.42
C PHE A 196 69.56 22.50 -4.06
N GLU A 197 70.56 21.68 -3.71
CA GLU A 197 70.32 20.32 -3.22
C GLU A 197 69.46 20.32 -1.94
N THR A 198 69.74 21.21 -0.98
CA THR A 198 68.92 21.32 0.24
C THR A 198 67.49 21.80 -0.04
N ASP A 199 67.33 22.71 -1.01
CA ASP A 199 66.01 23.21 -1.40
C ASP A 199 65.20 22.15 -2.15
N ILE A 200 65.85 21.35 -3.00
CA ILE A 200 65.22 20.20 -3.67
C ILE A 200 64.77 19.16 -2.62
N GLU A 201 65.60 18.85 -1.62
CA GLU A 201 65.21 17.94 -0.54
C GLU A 201 64.02 18.47 0.27
N ARG A 202 63.99 19.77 0.57
CA ARG A 202 62.88 20.41 1.28
C ARG A 202 61.59 20.35 0.46
N LEU A 203 61.63 20.78 -0.80
CA LEU A 203 60.47 20.75 -1.69
C LEU A 203 59.97 19.32 -1.94
N THR A 204 60.87 18.33 -1.98
CA THR A 204 60.49 16.92 -2.12
C THR A 204 59.72 16.43 -0.90
N LYS A 205 60.15 16.79 0.32
CA LYS A 205 59.43 16.48 1.56
C LYS A 205 58.05 17.15 1.59
N GLU A 206 57.98 18.44 1.27
CA GLU A 206 56.69 19.16 1.20
C GLU A 206 55.74 18.52 0.16
N ARG A 207 56.27 18.11 -1.00
CA ARG A 207 55.49 17.38 -2.02
C ARG A 207 54.98 16.03 -1.51
N ASP A 208 55.80 15.28 -0.78
CA ASP A 208 55.40 13.98 -0.22
C ASP A 208 54.35 14.12 0.89
N GLU A 209 54.46 15.16 1.73
CA GLU A 209 53.47 15.50 2.75
C GLU A 209 52.14 15.93 2.13
N LEU A 210 52.17 16.78 1.09
CA LEU A 210 50.97 17.17 0.35
C LEU A 210 50.34 15.99 -0.40
N ALA A 211 51.15 15.06 -0.93
CA ALA A 211 50.65 13.85 -1.55
C ALA A 211 49.95 12.93 -0.53
N ALA A 212 50.52 12.78 0.67
CA ALA A 212 49.91 12.03 1.76
C ALA A 212 48.60 12.69 2.25
N SER A 213 48.57 14.01 2.37
CA SER A 213 47.37 14.77 2.72
C SER A 213 46.26 14.59 1.69
N ASN A 214 46.58 14.70 0.39
CA ASN A 214 45.62 14.44 -0.70
C ASN A 214 45.09 13.01 -0.69
N ALA A 215 45.93 12.02 -0.37
CA ALA A 215 45.48 10.64 -0.24
C ALA A 215 44.47 10.48 0.91
N SER A 216 44.70 11.15 2.05
CA SER A 216 43.76 11.15 3.17
C SER A 216 42.44 11.83 2.83
N LEU A 217 42.47 12.97 2.12
CA LEU A 217 41.26 13.68 1.69
C LEU A 217 40.41 12.81 0.75
N ARG A 218 41.03 12.10 -0.19
CA ARG A 218 40.33 11.15 -1.07
C ARG A 218 39.65 10.01 -0.32
N GLU A 219 40.20 9.57 0.81
CA GLU A 219 39.56 8.55 1.63
C GLU A 219 38.31 9.10 2.32
N VAL A 220 38.39 10.33 2.85
CA VAL A 220 37.23 11.03 3.43
C VAL A 220 36.15 11.28 2.36
N GLU A 221 36.52 11.58 1.12
CA GLU A 221 35.57 11.69 0.01
C GLU A 221 34.82 10.38 -0.27
N LYS A 222 35.53 9.25 -0.29
CA LYS A 222 34.89 7.94 -0.42
C LYS A 222 33.97 7.64 0.75
N GLU A 223 34.39 7.93 1.98
CA GLU A 223 33.54 7.76 3.17
C GLU A 223 32.27 8.62 3.06
N ARG A 224 32.40 9.89 2.67
CA ARG A 224 31.26 10.78 2.39
C ARG A 224 30.32 10.18 1.34
N ASP A 225 30.86 9.64 0.25
CA ASP A 225 30.06 9.04 -0.82
C ASP A 225 29.33 7.78 -0.35
N THR A 226 29.98 6.93 0.45
CA THR A 226 29.30 5.76 1.06
C THR A 226 28.18 6.17 2.03
N MET A 227 28.37 7.25 2.79
CA MET A 227 27.33 7.79 3.69
C MET A 227 26.18 8.41 2.90
N ARG A 228 26.47 9.02 1.75
CA ARG A 228 25.45 9.53 0.83
C ARG A 228 24.59 8.39 0.27
N ASP A 229 25.21 7.31 -0.19
CA ASP A 229 24.49 6.13 -0.69
C ASP A 229 23.59 5.52 0.40
N GLN A 230 24.10 5.41 1.64
CA GLN A 230 23.29 4.97 2.78
C GLN A 230 22.12 5.92 3.05
N LEU A 231 22.32 7.24 2.99
CA LEU A 231 21.24 8.22 3.17
C LEU A 231 20.18 8.09 2.08
N ASP A 232 20.55 7.83 0.84
CA ASP A 232 19.61 7.62 -0.27
C ASP A 232 18.81 6.32 -0.09
N GLU A 233 19.44 5.26 0.42
CA GLU A 233 18.74 4.03 0.82
C GLU A 233 17.75 4.28 1.97
N TRP A 234 18.16 5.00 3.03
CA TRP A 234 17.27 5.37 4.13
C TRP A 234 16.10 6.25 3.67
N ARG A 235 16.33 7.18 2.73
CA ARG A 235 15.26 7.99 2.11
C ARG A 235 14.26 7.10 1.39
N GLN A 236 14.72 6.11 0.63
CA GLN A 236 13.86 5.14 -0.03
C GLN A 236 13.01 4.34 0.97
N ILE A 237 13.62 3.87 2.08
CA ILE A 237 12.91 3.15 3.15
C ILE A 237 11.84 4.04 3.81
N VAL A 238 12.17 5.30 4.11
CA VAL A 238 11.21 6.27 4.67
C VAL A 238 10.04 6.51 3.72
N ASP A 239 10.28 6.63 2.42
CA ASP A 239 9.22 6.82 1.43
C ASP A 239 8.33 5.57 1.28
N GLN A 240 8.91 4.37 1.39
CA GLN A 240 8.14 3.12 1.46
C GLN A 240 7.28 3.05 2.72
N SER A 241 7.84 3.41 3.88
CA SER A 241 7.13 3.46 5.16
C SER A 241 5.96 4.46 5.11
N LYS A 242 6.15 5.66 4.55
CA LYS A 242 5.07 6.63 4.33
C LYS A 242 3.97 6.11 3.41
N LYS A 243 4.32 5.32 2.38
CA LYS A 243 3.32 4.66 1.51
C LYS A 243 2.53 3.61 2.31
N GLN A 244 3.21 2.79 3.11
CA GLN A 244 2.56 1.81 3.99
C GLN A 244 1.65 2.48 5.02
N GLU A 245 2.09 3.57 5.65
CA GLU A 245 1.28 4.35 6.59
C GLU A 245 -0.01 4.89 5.94
N LYS A 246 0.08 5.46 4.73
CA LYS A 246 -1.09 5.89 3.96
C LYS A 246 -2.05 4.73 3.64
N THR A 247 -1.53 3.53 3.39
CA THR A 247 -2.39 2.36 3.17
C THR A 247 -3.06 1.89 4.46
N LEU A 248 -2.34 1.90 5.58
CA LEU A 248 -2.91 1.57 6.90
C LEU A 248 -3.99 2.58 7.31
N GLU A 249 -3.79 3.87 7.01
CA GLU A 249 -4.78 4.89 7.33
C GLU A 249 -6.08 4.68 6.56
N LYS A 250 -6.01 4.37 5.26
CA LYS A 250 -7.19 4.00 4.46
C LYS A 250 -7.88 2.73 4.99
N LEU A 251 -7.13 1.77 5.50
CA LEU A 251 -7.70 0.56 6.10
C LEU A 251 -8.39 0.86 7.44
N ARG A 252 -7.84 1.77 8.25
CA ARG A 252 -8.49 2.25 9.49
C ARG A 252 -9.77 3.01 9.22
N GLU A 253 -9.76 3.89 8.22
CA GLU A 253 -10.96 4.63 7.78
C GLU A 253 -12.07 3.66 7.34
N ARG A 254 -11.75 2.68 6.48
CA ARG A 254 -12.71 1.63 6.08
C ARG A 254 -13.19 0.77 7.25
N ALA A 255 -12.32 0.49 8.23
CA ALA A 255 -12.70 -0.25 9.42
C ALA A 255 -13.67 0.57 10.30
N ALA A 256 -13.46 1.88 10.41
CA ALA A 256 -14.36 2.79 11.11
C ALA A 256 -15.72 2.90 10.39
N GLU A 257 -15.72 3.01 9.06
CA GLU A 257 -16.94 2.99 8.24
C GLU A 257 -17.71 1.66 8.42
N ALA A 258 -17.01 0.52 8.38
CA ALA A 258 -17.63 -0.79 8.59
C ALA A 258 -18.21 -0.94 10.01
N ALA A 259 -17.56 -0.36 11.03
CA ALA A 259 -18.07 -0.34 12.39
C ALA A 259 -19.34 0.53 12.51
N GLU A 260 -19.37 1.68 11.85
CA GLU A 260 -20.56 2.55 11.82
C GLU A 260 -21.71 1.90 11.04
N LEU A 261 -21.45 1.26 9.89
CA LEU A 261 -22.44 0.48 9.16
C LEU A 261 -23.00 -0.65 10.02
N LYS A 262 -22.17 -1.40 10.76
CA LYS A 262 -22.63 -2.42 11.71
C LYS A 262 -23.51 -1.83 12.80
N ARG A 263 -23.20 -0.63 13.29
CA ARG A 263 -24.03 0.08 14.29
C ARG A 263 -25.38 0.46 13.70
N GLN A 264 -25.41 0.98 12.47
CA GLN A 264 -26.63 1.32 11.74
C GLN A 264 -27.49 0.09 11.45
N VAL A 265 -26.90 -1.02 11.02
CA VAL A 265 -27.61 -2.30 10.83
C VAL A 265 -28.24 -2.77 12.13
N LYS A 266 -27.50 -2.78 13.25
CA LYS A 266 -28.06 -3.15 14.56
C LYS A 266 -29.21 -2.24 14.99
N GLU A 267 -29.15 -0.95 14.68
CA GLU A 267 -30.23 -0.01 15.01
C GLU A 267 -31.47 -0.25 14.13
N LEU A 268 -31.28 -0.53 12.85
CA LEU A 268 -32.36 -0.91 11.94
C LEU A 268 -32.99 -2.25 12.34
N GLU A 269 -32.19 -3.25 12.73
CA GLU A 269 -32.66 -4.53 13.25
C GLU A 269 -33.50 -4.35 14.51
N LYS A 270 -33.07 -3.50 15.46
CA LYS A 270 -33.86 -3.15 16.65
C LYS A 270 -35.18 -2.46 16.28
N SER A 271 -35.15 -1.50 15.36
CA SER A 271 -36.35 -0.79 14.89
C SER A 271 -37.34 -1.75 14.21
N GLN A 272 -36.83 -2.66 13.37
CA GLN A 272 -37.62 -3.68 12.71
C GLN A 272 -38.20 -4.70 13.70
N ALA A 273 -37.42 -5.17 14.67
CA ALA A 273 -37.88 -6.04 15.74
C ALA A 273 -38.99 -5.37 16.57
N HIS A 274 -38.84 -4.08 16.87
CA HIS A 274 -39.85 -3.31 17.59
C HIS A 274 -41.14 -3.12 16.77
N SER A 275 -41.04 -2.85 15.47
CA SER A 275 -42.19 -2.78 14.56
C SER A 275 -42.91 -4.14 14.43
N ASN A 276 -42.14 -5.22 14.30
CA ASN A 276 -42.68 -6.57 14.24
C ASN A 276 -43.39 -6.95 15.54
N SER A 277 -42.79 -6.69 16.70
CA SER A 277 -43.42 -6.90 18.02
C SER A 277 -44.73 -6.11 18.16
N LYS A 278 -44.76 -4.84 17.75
CA LYS A 278 -46.00 -4.05 17.71
C LYS A 278 -47.05 -4.65 16.76
N SER A 279 -46.62 -5.21 15.63
CA SER A 279 -47.52 -5.85 14.68
C SER A 279 -48.05 -7.18 15.21
N THR A 280 -47.24 -7.99 15.91
CA THR A 280 -47.69 -9.24 16.52
C THR A 280 -48.63 -8.94 17.68
N GLU A 281 -48.32 -7.98 18.55
CA GLU A 281 -49.21 -7.54 19.63
C GLU A 281 -50.59 -7.09 19.12
N LYS A 282 -50.64 -6.35 18.00
CA LYS A 282 -51.92 -5.96 17.36
C LYS A 282 -52.69 -7.17 16.85
N LYS A 283 -52.01 -8.13 16.21
CA LYS A 283 -52.63 -9.38 15.74
C LYS A 283 -53.13 -10.21 16.92
N ASP A 284 -52.34 -10.34 17.98
CA ASP A 284 -52.69 -11.10 19.18
C ASP A 284 -53.89 -10.47 19.91
N ARG A 285 -53.94 -9.13 20.03
CA ARG A 285 -55.13 -8.43 20.55
C ARG A 285 -56.35 -8.68 19.69
N TYR A 286 -56.22 -8.59 18.36
CA TYR A 286 -57.33 -8.86 17.44
C TYR A 286 -57.82 -10.31 17.52
N VAL A 287 -56.89 -11.29 17.58
CA VAL A 287 -57.21 -12.70 17.74
C VAL A 287 -57.87 -12.94 19.10
N SER A 288 -57.39 -12.32 20.18
CA SER A 288 -58.01 -12.42 21.50
C SER A 288 -59.44 -11.87 21.48
N GLU A 289 -59.65 -10.67 20.93
CA GLU A 289 -60.98 -10.07 20.78
C GLU A 289 -61.92 -10.95 19.95
N LEU A 290 -61.43 -11.56 18.87
CA LEU A 290 -62.21 -12.47 18.04
C LEU A 290 -62.54 -13.76 18.78
N THR A 291 -61.58 -14.30 19.53
CA THR A 291 -61.74 -15.51 20.35
C THR A 291 -62.75 -15.28 21.46
N ASP A 292 -62.73 -14.11 22.11
CA ASP A 292 -63.69 -13.74 23.15
C ASP A 292 -65.09 -13.54 22.57
N LYS A 293 -65.22 -12.95 21.37
CA LYS A 293 -66.49 -12.89 20.64
C LYS A 293 -67.03 -14.29 20.31
N LEU A 294 -66.19 -15.19 19.79
CA LEU A 294 -66.58 -16.56 19.49
C LEU A 294 -66.99 -17.34 20.75
N LYS A 295 -66.27 -17.17 21.86
CA LYS A 295 -66.66 -17.77 23.16
C LYS A 295 -68.01 -17.24 23.64
N ALA A 296 -68.25 -15.93 23.54
CA ALA A 296 -69.52 -15.33 23.92
C ALA A 296 -70.69 -15.81 23.03
N GLU A 297 -70.46 -15.97 21.72
CA GLU A 297 -71.46 -16.58 20.83
C GLU A 297 -71.70 -18.05 21.15
N ARG A 298 -70.65 -18.82 21.43
CA ARG A 298 -70.76 -20.23 21.86
C ARG A 298 -71.58 -20.36 23.14
N GLN A 299 -71.33 -19.51 24.13
CA GLN A 299 -72.09 -19.49 25.37
C GLN A 299 -73.58 -19.15 25.14
N LYS A 300 -73.89 -18.21 24.23
CA LYS A 300 -75.28 -17.90 23.85
C LYS A 300 -75.96 -19.08 23.15
N LEU A 301 -75.23 -19.82 22.32
CA LEU A 301 -75.75 -21.02 21.66
C LEU A 301 -75.98 -22.16 22.65
N GLU A 302 -75.04 -22.40 23.58
CA GLU A 302 -75.21 -23.37 24.68
C GLU A 302 -76.43 -23.03 25.53
N GLN A 303 -76.62 -21.77 25.92
CA GLN A 303 -77.83 -21.33 26.64
C GLN A 303 -79.12 -21.62 25.86
N LYS A 304 -79.12 -21.40 24.54
CA LYS A 304 -80.28 -21.75 23.69
C LYS A 304 -80.50 -23.26 23.64
N ILE A 305 -79.44 -24.06 23.51
CA ILE A 305 -79.54 -25.53 23.53
C ILE A 305 -80.17 -25.99 24.85
N ASP A 306 -79.69 -25.50 25.99
CA ASP A 306 -80.28 -25.81 27.30
C ASP A 306 -81.77 -25.42 27.39
N GLU A 307 -82.14 -24.27 26.83
CA GLU A 307 -83.54 -23.85 26.74
C GLU A 307 -84.38 -24.79 25.87
N TRP A 308 -83.85 -25.21 24.72
CA TRP A 308 -84.50 -26.17 23.82
C TRP A 308 -84.62 -27.55 24.45
N GLU A 309 -83.59 -28.04 25.15
CA GLU A 309 -83.63 -29.30 25.89
C GLU A 309 -84.67 -29.28 27.01
N LYS A 310 -84.77 -28.17 27.77
CA LYS A 310 -85.83 -27.99 28.78
C LYS A 310 -87.22 -28.03 28.15
N LYS A 311 -87.42 -27.35 27.01
CA LYS A 311 -88.69 -27.39 26.27
C LYS A 311 -88.99 -28.78 25.73
N TYR A 312 -88.00 -29.47 25.19
CA TYR A 312 -88.12 -30.83 24.69
C TYR A 312 -88.50 -31.79 25.82
N SER A 313 -87.81 -31.75 26.96
CA SER A 313 -88.15 -32.56 28.14
C SER A 313 -89.56 -32.26 28.68
N GLN A 314 -90.00 -31.00 28.64
CA GLN A 314 -91.40 -30.66 28.97
C GLN A 314 -92.40 -31.24 27.98
N LEU A 315 -92.11 -31.19 26.67
CA LEU A 315 -92.93 -31.78 25.61
C LEU A 315 -92.98 -33.31 25.73
N GLU A 316 -91.85 -33.94 26.03
CA GLU A 316 -91.74 -35.38 26.25
C GLU A 316 -92.57 -35.83 27.46
N LYS A 317 -92.53 -35.08 28.57
CA LYS A 317 -93.42 -35.30 29.73
C LYS A 317 -94.88 -35.13 29.36
N LYS A 318 -95.24 -34.12 28.57
CA LYS A 318 -96.62 -33.94 28.08
C LYS A 318 -97.04 -35.10 27.18
N HIS A 319 -96.15 -35.55 26.31
CA HIS A 319 -96.40 -36.70 25.44
C HIS A 319 -96.59 -37.97 26.27
N SER A 320 -95.75 -38.22 27.28
CA SER A 320 -95.90 -39.39 28.15
C SER A 320 -97.19 -39.36 28.96
N THR A 321 -97.61 -38.19 29.48
CA THR A 321 -98.92 -38.05 30.15
C THR A 321 -100.08 -38.27 29.19
N LEU A 322 -100.02 -37.71 27.98
CA LEU A 322 -101.04 -37.93 26.95
C LEU A 322 -101.08 -39.40 26.51
N GLN A 323 -99.94 -40.07 26.44
CA GLN A 323 -99.84 -41.48 26.12
C GLN A 323 -100.43 -42.37 27.23
N THR A 324 -100.21 -42.02 28.51
CA THR A 324 -100.88 -42.72 29.62
C THR A 324 -102.38 -42.48 29.60
N ASP A 325 -102.82 -41.25 29.35
CA ASP A 325 -104.25 -40.91 29.26
C ASP A 325 -104.92 -41.66 28.10
N PHE A 326 -104.26 -41.72 26.94
CA PHE A 326 -104.74 -42.50 25.80
C PHE A 326 -104.85 -43.99 26.12
N LYS A 327 -103.86 -44.55 26.84
CA LYS A 327 -103.90 -45.96 27.26
C LYS A 327 -105.07 -46.22 28.22
N VAL A 328 -105.31 -45.33 29.19
CA VAL A 328 -106.47 -45.42 30.10
C VAL A 328 -107.78 -45.33 29.33
N LEU A 329 -107.91 -44.39 28.39
CA LEU A 329 -109.11 -44.29 27.54
C LEU A 329 -109.29 -45.51 26.64
N GLN A 330 -108.20 -46.13 26.18
CA GLN A 330 -108.25 -47.37 25.41
C GLN A 330 -108.69 -48.56 26.27
N GLU A 331 -108.23 -48.63 27.52
CA GLU A 331 -108.68 -49.60 28.52
C GLU A 331 -110.16 -49.37 28.89
N GLU A 332 -110.61 -48.13 29.06
CA GLU A 332 -112.03 -47.77 29.27
C GLU A 332 -112.89 -48.15 28.06
N LYS A 333 -112.46 -47.81 26.84
CA LYS A 333 -113.13 -48.24 25.61
C LYS A 333 -113.19 -49.78 25.50
N GLN A 334 -112.13 -50.48 25.91
CA GLN A 334 -112.12 -51.93 25.90
C GLN A 334 -113.08 -52.48 26.96
N ALA A 335 -113.13 -51.87 28.15
CA ALA A 335 -114.11 -52.20 29.18
C ALA A 335 -115.56 -51.95 28.72
N ASP A 336 -115.82 -50.82 28.06
CA ASP A 336 -117.12 -50.50 27.44
C ASP A 336 -117.48 -51.50 26.34
N LYS A 337 -116.49 -51.91 25.53
CA LYS A 337 -116.66 -52.95 24.52
C LYS A 337 -116.96 -54.30 25.15
N ASP A 338 -116.27 -54.67 26.23
CA ASP A 338 -116.49 -55.92 26.96
C ASP A 338 -117.84 -55.92 27.70
N GLN A 339 -118.29 -54.75 28.18
CA GLN A 339 -119.65 -54.56 28.67
C GLN A 339 -120.66 -54.71 27.54
N LEU A 340 -120.42 -54.11 26.38
CA LEU A 340 -121.29 -54.23 25.22
C LEU A 340 -121.37 -55.67 24.72
N THR A 341 -120.26 -56.41 24.66
CA THR A 341 -120.26 -57.84 24.29
C THR A 341 -120.97 -58.67 25.34
N SER A 342 -120.83 -58.39 26.64
CA SER A 342 -121.63 -59.06 27.68
C SER A 342 -123.13 -58.77 27.55
N LEU A 343 -123.52 -57.54 27.21
CA LEU A 343 -124.91 -57.18 26.91
C LEU A 343 -125.41 -57.87 25.63
N LEU A 344 -124.58 -57.95 24.58
CA LEU A 344 -124.89 -58.66 23.35
C LEU A 344 -124.95 -60.17 23.57
N GLU A 345 -124.14 -60.75 24.44
CA GLU A 345 -124.17 -62.17 24.81
C GLU A 345 -125.42 -62.48 25.64
N ARG A 346 -125.87 -61.54 26.49
CA ARG A 346 -127.17 -61.61 27.16
C ARG A 346 -128.35 -61.52 26.18
N VAL A 347 -128.25 -60.69 25.14
CA VAL A 347 -129.21 -60.68 24.02
C VAL A 347 -129.14 -61.99 23.23
N HIS A 348 -127.94 -62.52 22.99
CA HIS A 348 -127.72 -63.80 22.30
C HIS A 348 -128.31 -64.99 23.06
N THR A 349 -128.23 -65.00 24.40
CA THR A 349 -128.90 -66.02 25.23
C THR A 349 -130.44 -65.93 25.21
N LEU A 350 -131.01 -64.80 24.75
CA LEU A 350 -132.45 -64.63 24.58
C LEU A 350 -132.94 -64.95 23.15
N GLU A 351 -132.03 -65.20 22.19
CA GLU A 351 -132.36 -65.34 20.77
C GLU A 351 -132.06 -66.73 20.16
N GLN A 352 -131.66 -67.75 20.93
CA GLN A 352 -131.43 -69.10 20.38
C GLN A 352 -132.70 -69.97 20.34
N ASP A 353 -133.55 -69.69 19.36
CA ASP A 353 -134.36 -70.66 18.62
C ASP A 353 -134.28 -70.27 17.11
N GLY A 354 -133.50 -71.02 16.31
CA GLY A 354 -133.60 -71.04 14.84
C GLY A 354 -132.45 -70.50 13.95
N LEU A 355 -131.62 -71.42 13.45
CA LEU A 355 -131.13 -71.57 12.04
C LEU A 355 -130.10 -70.54 11.43
N PRO A 356 -129.35 -70.88 10.34
CA PRO A 356 -127.87 -70.95 10.36
C PRO A 356 -127.05 -70.10 9.35
N ARG A 357 -125.75 -69.85 9.69
CA ARG A 357 -124.53 -69.43 8.89
C ARG A 357 -124.64 -68.14 8.02
N PRO A 358 -123.56 -67.44 7.53
CA PRO A 358 -122.17 -67.83 7.18
C PRO A 358 -121.07 -66.90 7.79
N ASP A 359 -119.80 -67.33 7.97
CA ASP A 359 -118.63 -67.27 7.06
C ASP A 359 -118.02 -65.85 6.83
N LEU A 360 -116.76 -65.64 7.24
CA LEU A 360 -115.79 -64.81 6.51
C LEU A 360 -114.33 -65.03 6.99
N ASP A 361 -113.49 -65.33 6.00
CA ASP A 361 -112.07 -65.69 5.97
C ASP A 361 -111.06 -64.52 6.12
N ALA A 362 -109.78 -64.94 6.21
CA ALA A 362 -108.57 -64.35 5.61
C ALA A 362 -107.78 -63.29 6.42
N LEU A 363 -106.54 -63.57 6.88
CA LEU A 363 -105.22 -63.50 6.16
C LEU A 363 -104.81 -62.04 5.85
N SER A 364 -103.56 -61.55 5.90
CA SER A 364 -102.20 -62.12 5.91
C SER A 364 -101.15 -61.00 6.17
N SER A 365 -99.91 -61.44 6.43
CA SER A 365 -98.61 -60.83 6.01
C SER A 365 -98.17 -59.48 6.59
N THR A 366 -97.07 -59.40 7.35
CA THR A 366 -95.62 -59.55 7.01
C THR A 366 -95.01 -58.42 6.17
N ASP A 367 -93.81 -58.04 6.58
CA ASP A 367 -92.76 -57.24 5.93
C ASP A 367 -92.76 -55.71 6.08
N ALA A 368 -91.96 -55.26 7.07
CA ALA A 368 -91.10 -54.08 6.98
C ALA A 368 -89.95 -54.19 8.02
N MET A 369 -89.11 -55.22 7.91
CA MET A 369 -87.85 -55.35 8.67
C MET A 369 -86.65 -55.27 7.71
N THR A 370 -86.61 -54.23 6.89
CA THR A 370 -85.54 -53.99 5.90
C THR A 370 -85.29 -52.50 5.65
N GLU A 371 -85.53 -51.64 6.65
CA GLU A 371 -85.18 -50.21 6.57
C GLU A 371 -84.27 -49.72 7.71
N LEU A 372 -83.88 -50.62 8.62
CA LEU A 372 -83.00 -50.31 9.76
C LEU A 372 -81.56 -50.78 9.58
N GLN A 373 -81.24 -51.50 8.50
CA GLN A 373 -79.90 -52.07 8.27
C GLN A 373 -79.03 -51.27 7.29
N ALA A 374 -79.59 -50.23 6.66
CA ALA A 374 -78.89 -49.39 5.67
C ALA A 374 -78.33 -48.07 6.23
N LYS A 375 -78.69 -47.66 7.46
CA LYS A 375 -78.16 -46.43 8.09
C LYS A 375 -76.99 -46.66 9.05
N VAL A 376 -76.72 -47.90 9.44
CA VAL A 376 -75.61 -48.24 10.35
C VAL A 376 -74.27 -48.35 9.60
N THR A 377 -74.28 -48.70 8.31
CA THR A 377 -73.07 -48.85 7.48
C THR A 377 -72.52 -47.53 6.91
N GLN A 378 -73.26 -46.42 7.02
CA GLN A 378 -72.83 -45.13 6.47
C GLN A 378 -72.01 -44.28 7.45
N LEU A 379 -72.03 -44.59 8.75
CA LEU A 379 -71.29 -43.85 9.78
C LEU A 379 -69.97 -44.54 10.23
N GLU A 380 -69.76 -45.81 9.87
CA GLU A 380 -68.51 -46.54 10.18
C GLU A 380 -67.38 -46.31 9.17
N LEU A 381 -67.69 -45.70 8.00
CA LEU A 381 -66.70 -45.46 6.94
C LEU A 381 -66.04 -44.06 7.01
N GLU A 382 -66.63 -43.12 7.75
CA GLU A 382 -66.09 -41.75 7.88
C GLU A 382 -65.09 -41.61 9.05
N ASN A 383 -65.15 -42.49 10.05
CA ASN A 383 -64.19 -42.51 11.17
C ASN A 383 -62.87 -43.25 10.88
N LYS A 384 -62.72 -43.86 9.70
CA LYS A 384 -61.47 -44.52 9.29
C LYS A 384 -60.59 -43.64 8.39
N SER A 385 -61.06 -42.45 8.00
CA SER A 385 -60.33 -41.53 7.11
C SER A 385 -59.60 -40.38 7.83
N LEU A 386 -59.74 -40.26 9.16
CA LEU A 386 -59.11 -39.18 9.95
C LEU A 386 -57.99 -39.64 10.89
N MET A 387 -57.68 -40.94 10.93
CA MET A 387 -56.54 -41.46 11.70
C MET A 387 -55.23 -41.58 10.87
N ASP A 388 -55.32 -41.55 9.53
CA ASP A 388 -54.17 -41.74 8.61
C ASP A 388 -53.51 -40.43 8.11
N ARG A 389 -53.87 -39.26 8.67
CA ARG A 389 -53.29 -37.96 8.26
C ARG A 389 -52.51 -37.23 9.36
N LEU A 390 -52.16 -37.91 10.46
CA LEU A 390 -51.37 -37.33 11.55
C LEU A 390 -49.97 -37.96 11.75
N ASP A 391 -49.60 -39.00 10.98
CA ASP A 391 -48.29 -39.69 11.12
C ASP A 391 -47.32 -39.47 9.95
N SER A 392 -47.50 -38.42 9.14
CA SER A 392 -46.65 -38.14 7.96
C SER A 392 -45.83 -36.86 8.03
N THR A 393 -45.72 -36.18 9.17
CA THR A 393 -44.94 -34.93 9.31
C THR A 393 -43.93 -34.92 10.46
N THR A 394 -43.42 -36.09 10.85
CA THR A 394 -42.32 -36.22 11.82
C THR A 394 -41.38 -37.36 11.45
N SER A 395 -40.71 -37.26 10.30
CA SER A 395 -39.40 -37.88 10.09
C SER A 395 -38.84 -37.40 8.75
N SER A 396 -37.82 -36.54 8.82
CA SER A 396 -36.75 -36.33 7.83
C SER A 396 -36.30 -34.86 7.79
N VAL A 397 -35.65 -34.42 8.87
CA VAL A 397 -34.58 -33.41 8.81
C VAL A 397 -33.54 -33.81 9.87
N SER A 398 -32.74 -34.81 9.51
CA SER A 398 -31.48 -35.11 10.19
C SER A 398 -30.41 -35.24 9.11
N GLY A 399 -29.69 -34.15 8.88
CA GLY A 399 -28.63 -34.03 7.90
C GLY A 399 -27.69 -32.91 8.32
N SER A 400 -26.81 -33.25 9.24
CA SER A 400 -25.69 -32.48 9.74
C SER A 400 -24.88 -31.78 8.64
N HIS A 401 -24.61 -30.48 8.81
CA HIS A 401 -23.35 -29.87 8.37
C HIS A 401 -22.92 -28.76 9.33
N ASP A 402 -22.45 -29.18 10.50
CA ASP A 402 -21.36 -28.47 11.15
C ASP A 402 -20.09 -28.78 10.37
N LYS A 403 -19.60 -27.81 9.61
CA LYS A 403 -18.19 -27.70 9.20
C LYS A 403 -17.78 -26.25 9.32
N SER A 404 -17.46 -25.86 10.55
CA SER A 404 -16.42 -24.88 10.81
C SER A 404 -15.15 -25.32 10.10
N GLU A 405 -14.56 -24.38 9.35
CA GLU A 405 -13.38 -24.51 8.47
C GLU A 405 -13.66 -25.21 7.12
N ALA A 406 -14.23 -24.45 6.18
CA ALA A 406 -14.07 -24.74 4.76
C ALA A 406 -12.58 -24.73 4.43
N SER A 407 -12.05 -25.83 3.91
CA SER A 407 -10.66 -25.87 3.51
C SER A 407 -10.46 -24.98 2.28
N PHE A 408 -9.27 -24.42 2.12
CA PHE A 408 -8.95 -23.60 0.95
C PHE A 408 -9.24 -24.33 -0.39
N ALA A 409 -9.05 -25.65 -0.40
CA ALA A 409 -9.34 -26.50 -1.55
C ALA A 409 -10.84 -26.53 -1.91
N ASP A 410 -11.74 -26.44 -0.92
CA ASP A 410 -13.18 -26.42 -1.14
C ASP A 410 -13.60 -25.09 -1.80
N VAL A 411 -13.03 -23.97 -1.34
CA VAL A 411 -13.27 -22.64 -1.92
C VAL A 411 -12.74 -22.57 -3.36
N GLN A 412 -11.57 -23.13 -3.62
CA GLN A 412 -11.01 -23.18 -4.98
C GLN A 412 -11.86 -24.05 -5.92
N ALA A 413 -12.37 -25.19 -5.44
CA ALA A 413 -13.28 -26.05 -6.20
C ALA A 413 -14.60 -25.33 -6.52
N GLU A 414 -15.13 -24.54 -5.57
CA GLU A 414 -16.36 -23.76 -5.76
C GLU A 414 -16.17 -22.63 -6.78
N ILE A 415 -15.04 -21.92 -6.75
CA ILE A 415 -14.70 -20.88 -7.76
C ILE A 415 -14.64 -21.49 -9.17
N VAL A 416 -14.02 -22.67 -9.33
CA VAL A 416 -13.98 -23.39 -10.62
C VAL A 416 -15.37 -23.83 -11.06
N ALA A 417 -16.19 -24.33 -10.14
CA ALA A 417 -17.57 -24.73 -10.43
C ALA A 417 -18.42 -23.53 -10.88
N MET A 418 -18.29 -22.38 -10.22
CA MET A 418 -18.97 -21.13 -10.63
C MET A 418 -18.57 -20.71 -12.05
N ARG A 419 -17.28 -20.80 -12.39
CA ARG A 419 -16.78 -20.46 -13.73
C ARG A 419 -17.37 -21.35 -14.82
N ASN A 420 -17.41 -22.66 -14.58
CA ASN A 420 -17.97 -23.62 -15.53
C ASN A 420 -19.49 -23.44 -15.69
N ASN A 421 -20.20 -23.14 -14.60
CA ASN A 421 -21.63 -22.86 -14.62
C ASN A 421 -21.94 -21.58 -15.41
N SER A 422 -21.17 -20.51 -15.19
CA SER A 422 -21.34 -19.24 -15.92
C SER A 422 -21.16 -19.43 -17.43
N LYS A 423 -20.09 -20.11 -17.86
CA LYS A 423 -19.86 -20.46 -19.28
C LYS A 423 -20.96 -21.35 -19.86
N SER A 424 -21.44 -22.32 -19.10
CA SER A 424 -22.56 -23.18 -19.52
C SER A 424 -23.82 -22.33 -19.78
N LYS A 425 -24.16 -21.43 -18.85
CA LYS A 425 -25.32 -20.52 -18.97
C LYS A 425 -25.18 -19.56 -20.15
N GLU A 426 -23.98 -19.04 -20.41
CA GLU A 426 -23.71 -18.20 -21.59
C GLU A 426 -24.03 -18.94 -22.89
N THR A 427 -23.51 -20.17 -23.04
CA THR A 427 -23.76 -20.97 -24.25
C THR A 427 -25.23 -21.33 -24.41
N GLU A 428 -25.94 -21.64 -23.33
CA GLU A 428 -27.37 -21.91 -23.35
C GLU A 428 -28.18 -20.68 -23.77
N ALA A 429 -27.87 -19.52 -23.21
CA ALA A 429 -28.54 -18.27 -23.50
C ALA A 429 -28.29 -17.81 -24.96
N LEU A 430 -27.06 -17.94 -25.48
CA LEU A 430 -26.76 -17.69 -26.89
C LEU A 430 -27.50 -18.67 -27.82
N ASN A 431 -27.63 -19.94 -27.44
CA ASN A 431 -28.40 -20.92 -28.19
C ASN A 431 -29.91 -20.60 -28.24
N LEU A 432 -30.48 -20.13 -27.12
CA LEU A 432 -31.87 -19.66 -27.08
C LEU A 432 -32.07 -18.41 -27.94
N LEU A 433 -31.12 -17.46 -27.90
CA LEU A 433 -31.15 -16.26 -28.73
C LEU A 433 -31.10 -16.59 -30.22
N ASN A 434 -30.23 -17.52 -30.63
CA ASN A 434 -30.14 -18.00 -32.01
C ASN A 434 -31.44 -18.71 -32.48
N LYS A 435 -32.12 -19.43 -31.57
CA LYS A 435 -33.44 -20.04 -31.87
C LYS A 435 -34.51 -18.96 -32.05
N LEU A 436 -34.49 -17.90 -31.24
CA LEU A 436 -35.40 -16.76 -31.37
C LEU A 436 -35.18 -15.98 -32.67
N GLU A 437 -33.92 -15.68 -33.00
CA GLU A 437 -33.54 -15.00 -34.24
C GLU A 437 -34.00 -15.79 -35.48
N LYS A 438 -33.82 -17.12 -35.49
CA LYS A 438 -34.33 -17.99 -36.58
C LYS A 438 -35.85 -17.98 -36.69
N LYS A 439 -36.58 -17.92 -35.57
CA LYS A 439 -38.04 -17.87 -35.57
C LYS A 439 -38.54 -16.54 -36.12
N TRP A 440 -37.95 -15.42 -35.69
CA TRP A 440 -38.42 -14.09 -36.07
C TRP A 440 -37.92 -13.65 -37.45
N SER A 441 -36.80 -14.20 -37.93
CA SER A 441 -36.34 -13.96 -39.31
C SER A 441 -37.29 -14.55 -40.36
N LYS A 442 -38.15 -15.51 -40.00
CA LYS A 442 -39.23 -16.02 -40.88
C LYS A 442 -40.36 -15.00 -41.09
N ASP A 443 -40.52 -14.04 -40.20
CA ASP A 443 -41.58 -13.02 -40.27
C ASP A 443 -41.17 -11.77 -41.06
N GLY A 444 -40.02 -11.79 -41.74
CA GLY A 444 -39.62 -10.80 -42.75
C GLY A 444 -39.17 -9.43 -42.21
N ASN A 445 -39.10 -9.24 -40.89
CA ASN A 445 -38.77 -7.95 -40.30
C ASN A 445 -37.25 -7.77 -40.07
N LYS A 446 -36.59 -6.96 -40.90
CA LYS A 446 -35.13 -6.70 -40.85
C LYS A 446 -34.69 -5.95 -39.59
N SER A 447 -35.57 -5.25 -38.87
CA SER A 447 -35.21 -4.53 -37.63
C SER A 447 -34.84 -5.48 -36.49
N VAL A 448 -35.47 -6.65 -36.45
CA VAL A 448 -35.30 -7.67 -35.40
C VAL A 448 -33.86 -8.18 -35.33
N GLY A 449 -33.18 -8.33 -36.48
CA GLY A 449 -31.79 -8.79 -36.50
C GLY A 449 -30.83 -7.80 -35.83
N LYS A 450 -31.11 -6.49 -35.93
CA LYS A 450 -30.31 -5.46 -35.28
C LYS A 450 -30.53 -5.45 -33.77
N ASP A 451 -31.78 -5.58 -33.34
CA ASP A 451 -32.13 -5.63 -31.91
C ASP A 451 -31.61 -6.93 -31.25
N MET A 452 -31.70 -8.08 -31.93
CA MET A 452 -31.15 -9.34 -31.43
C MET A 452 -29.63 -9.34 -31.37
N LYS A 453 -28.96 -8.64 -32.30
CA LYS A 453 -27.52 -8.43 -32.20
C LYS A 453 -27.16 -7.59 -30.96
N ALA A 454 -27.90 -6.50 -30.70
CA ALA A 454 -27.68 -5.69 -29.50
C ALA A 454 -27.90 -6.49 -28.21
N VAL A 455 -28.92 -7.35 -28.16
CA VAL A 455 -29.16 -8.25 -27.01
C VAL A 455 -28.05 -9.29 -26.89
N ARG A 456 -27.53 -9.84 -28.00
CA ARG A 456 -26.39 -10.77 -28.00
C ARG A 456 -25.15 -10.11 -27.40
N ASP A 457 -24.85 -8.89 -27.85
CA ASP A 457 -23.67 -8.14 -27.42
C ASP A 457 -23.77 -7.81 -25.92
N LEU A 458 -24.94 -7.35 -25.44
CA LEU A 458 -25.19 -7.09 -24.01
C LEU A 458 -25.10 -8.36 -23.14
N LEU A 459 -25.61 -9.48 -23.65
CA LEU A 459 -25.57 -10.76 -22.93
C LEU A 459 -24.12 -11.25 -22.79
N SER A 460 -23.34 -11.20 -23.88
CA SER A 460 -21.92 -11.53 -23.86
C SER A 460 -21.13 -10.57 -22.95
N GLU A 461 -21.44 -9.28 -22.94
CA GLU A 461 -20.84 -8.31 -22.03
C GLU A 461 -21.15 -8.65 -20.56
N SER A 462 -22.40 -9.04 -20.24
CA SER A 462 -22.78 -9.46 -18.88
C SER A 462 -21.99 -10.69 -18.41
N PHE A 463 -21.85 -11.73 -19.25
CA PHE A 463 -21.09 -12.93 -18.88
C PHE A 463 -19.57 -12.67 -18.82
N GLN A 464 -19.04 -11.75 -19.63
CA GLN A 464 -17.66 -11.29 -19.49
C GLN A 464 -17.43 -10.59 -18.15
N MET A 465 -18.38 -9.76 -17.70
CA MET A 465 -18.30 -9.12 -16.39
C MET A 465 -18.33 -10.14 -15.25
N ASP A 466 -19.18 -11.18 -15.35
CA ASP A 466 -19.20 -12.28 -14.38
C ASP A 466 -17.87 -13.06 -14.36
N ASP A 467 -17.25 -13.33 -15.51
CA ASP A 467 -15.93 -13.99 -15.56
C ASP A 467 -14.84 -13.11 -14.93
N VAL A 468 -14.88 -11.79 -15.09
CA VAL A 468 -13.96 -10.85 -14.42
C VAL A 468 -14.12 -10.90 -12.90
N VAL A 469 -15.35 -10.98 -12.39
CA VAL A 469 -15.61 -11.13 -10.94
C VAL A 469 -15.05 -12.46 -10.43
N ILE A 470 -15.29 -13.55 -11.15
CA ILE A 470 -14.77 -14.89 -10.79
C ILE A 470 -13.24 -14.91 -10.83
N GLN A 471 -12.60 -14.26 -11.81
CA GLN A 471 -11.14 -14.12 -11.88
C GLN A 471 -10.58 -13.33 -10.69
N ARG A 472 -11.25 -12.26 -10.25
CA ARG A 472 -10.83 -11.51 -9.06
C ARG A 472 -10.96 -12.34 -7.79
N LEU A 473 -12.03 -13.12 -7.65
CA LEU A 473 -12.18 -14.06 -6.54
C LEU A 473 -11.07 -15.11 -6.54
N GLN A 474 -10.71 -15.64 -7.72
CA GLN A 474 -9.60 -16.57 -7.86
C GLN A 474 -8.25 -15.94 -7.47
N ALA A 475 -7.96 -14.72 -7.92
CA ALA A 475 -6.73 -14.00 -7.55
C ALA A 475 -6.64 -13.70 -6.05
N CYS A 476 -7.76 -13.33 -5.41
CA CYS A 476 -7.81 -13.18 -3.95
C CYS A 476 -7.55 -14.51 -3.22
N SER A 477 -8.07 -15.61 -3.75
CA SER A 477 -7.80 -16.96 -3.23
C SER A 477 -6.31 -17.30 -3.35
N ASP A 478 -5.70 -17.10 -4.52
CA ASP A 478 -4.29 -17.43 -4.75
C ASP A 478 -3.36 -16.59 -3.83
N GLN A 479 -3.72 -15.33 -3.60
CA GLN A 479 -2.99 -14.44 -2.70
C GLN A 479 -3.03 -14.91 -1.23
N THR A 480 -4.16 -15.46 -0.76
CA THR A 480 -4.25 -15.98 0.61
C THR A 480 -3.44 -17.27 0.80
N VAL A 481 -3.36 -18.13 -0.23
CA VAL A 481 -2.43 -19.28 -0.23
C VAL A 481 -0.98 -18.83 -0.20
N GLU A 482 -0.62 -17.83 -0.98
CA GLU A 482 0.75 -17.30 -0.97
C GLU A 482 1.11 -16.70 0.39
N GLN A 483 0.16 -16.03 1.06
CA GLN A 483 0.34 -15.54 2.42
C GLN A 483 0.47 -16.66 3.45
N GLN A 484 -0.38 -17.70 3.39
CA GLN A 484 -0.25 -18.85 4.29
C GLN A 484 1.06 -19.60 4.08
N HIS A 485 1.54 -19.72 2.85
CA HIS A 485 2.85 -20.30 2.58
C HIS A 485 3.99 -19.44 3.10
N LYS A 486 3.91 -18.10 3.01
CA LYS A 486 4.90 -17.19 3.61
C LYS A 486 4.91 -17.24 5.14
N GLU A 487 3.74 -17.30 5.76
CA GLU A 487 3.60 -17.45 7.21
C GLU A 487 4.08 -18.82 7.70
N SER A 488 3.84 -19.89 6.93
CA SER A 488 4.33 -21.23 7.24
C SER A 488 5.81 -21.44 6.90
N ALA A 489 6.38 -20.62 6.01
CA ALA A 489 7.79 -20.66 5.62
C ALA A 489 8.72 -19.91 6.60
N MET A 490 8.17 -19.14 7.54
CA MET A 490 8.93 -18.58 8.64
C MET A 490 9.20 -19.72 9.64
N THR A 491 10.35 -20.38 9.46
CA THR A 491 10.65 -21.59 10.22
C THR A 491 10.87 -21.25 11.69
N ASN A 492 10.62 -22.20 12.60
CA ASN A 492 11.02 -22.06 14.01
C ASN A 492 12.51 -21.68 14.16
N ALA A 493 13.36 -22.01 13.17
CA ALA A 493 14.75 -21.61 13.14
C ALA A 493 14.94 -20.10 12.86
N ASP A 494 14.10 -19.49 12.02
CA ASP A 494 14.15 -18.05 11.74
C ASP A 494 13.65 -17.24 12.94
N LEU A 495 12.57 -17.69 13.59
CA LEU A 495 12.09 -17.11 14.85
C LEU A 495 13.14 -17.20 15.96
N LEU A 496 13.84 -18.33 16.08
CA LEU A 496 14.95 -18.48 17.03
C LEU A 496 16.11 -17.54 16.70
N ARG A 497 16.43 -17.36 15.41
CA ARG A 497 17.49 -16.46 14.96
C ARG A 497 17.16 -14.99 15.24
N GLU A 498 15.90 -14.60 15.04
CA GLU A 498 15.41 -13.26 15.34
C GLU A 498 15.37 -13.01 16.86
N LEU A 499 14.96 -14.01 17.64
CA LEU A 499 14.97 -13.93 19.11
C LEU A 499 16.40 -13.84 19.68
N ASP A 500 17.37 -14.52 19.07
CA ASP A 500 18.79 -14.40 19.44
C ASP A 500 19.39 -13.06 18.99
N ALA A 501 18.99 -12.53 17.83
CA ALA A 501 19.37 -11.18 17.38
C ALA A 501 18.85 -10.11 18.35
N LEU A 502 17.58 -10.18 18.74
CA LEU A 502 16.98 -9.27 19.74
C LEU A 502 17.67 -9.35 21.10
N ARG A 503 18.08 -10.55 21.54
CA ARG A 503 18.88 -10.72 22.77
C ARG A 503 20.27 -10.09 22.64
N GLN A 504 20.88 -10.15 21.47
CA GLN A 504 22.18 -9.52 21.21
C GLN A 504 22.07 -8.00 21.24
N GLU A 505 21.04 -7.43 20.61
CA GLU A 505 20.75 -5.99 20.68
C GLU A 505 20.51 -5.54 22.12
N GLN A 506 19.74 -6.30 22.90
CA GLN A 506 19.49 -5.98 24.31
C GLN A 506 20.78 -5.97 25.14
N ARG A 507 21.73 -6.87 24.86
CA ARG A 507 23.06 -6.87 25.51
C ARG A 507 23.90 -5.66 25.12
N LEU A 508 23.87 -5.27 23.85
CA LEU A 508 24.59 -4.09 23.36
C LEU A 508 24.04 -2.80 23.96
N MET A 509 22.70 -2.66 24.02
CA MET A 509 22.04 -1.53 24.68
C MET A 509 22.40 -1.44 26.16
N ALA A 510 22.37 -2.57 26.88
CA ALA A 510 22.77 -2.60 28.30
C ALA A 510 24.24 -2.19 28.50
N SER A 511 25.15 -2.64 27.62
CA SER A 511 26.56 -2.25 27.67
C SER A 511 26.77 -0.77 27.38
N ALA A 512 26.07 -0.22 26.38
CA ALA A 512 26.11 1.20 26.04
C ALA A 512 25.59 2.05 27.20
N PHE A 513 24.48 1.66 27.83
CA PHE A 513 23.95 2.33 29.01
C PHE A 513 24.94 2.31 30.18
N GLN A 514 25.58 1.16 30.44
CA GLN A 514 26.60 1.07 31.48
C GLN A 514 27.80 1.99 31.20
N LYS A 515 28.30 2.01 29.96
CA LYS A 515 29.40 2.91 29.56
C LYS A 515 29.04 4.38 29.74
N MET A 516 27.82 4.76 29.31
CA MET A 516 27.30 6.11 29.47
C MET A 516 27.14 6.49 30.95
N SER A 517 26.62 5.58 31.77
CA SER A 517 26.49 5.80 33.22
C SER A 517 27.85 5.97 33.91
N SER A 518 28.86 5.20 33.52
CA SER A 518 30.23 5.34 34.04
C SER A 518 30.88 6.66 33.59
N GLN A 519 30.65 7.10 32.36
CA GLN A 519 31.10 8.40 31.86
C GLN A 519 30.41 9.57 32.58
N LEU A 520 29.10 9.47 32.81
CA LEU A 520 28.37 10.49 33.56
C LEU A 520 28.85 10.55 35.02
N TYR A 521 29.11 9.40 35.65
CA TYR A 521 29.61 9.33 37.01
C TYR A 521 31.04 9.89 37.13
N SER A 522 31.92 9.63 36.14
CA SER A 522 33.26 10.22 36.12
C SER A 522 33.26 11.71 35.77
N GLN A 523 32.27 12.20 35.02
CA GLN A 523 32.16 13.64 34.77
C GLN A 523 31.61 14.39 35.98
N THR A 524 30.66 13.83 36.72
CA THR A 524 30.08 14.46 37.92
C THR A 524 30.98 14.36 39.15
N SER A 525 31.71 13.25 39.34
CA SER A 525 32.55 13.09 40.54
C SER A 525 33.82 13.96 40.57
N TRP A 526 34.19 14.58 39.45
CA TRP A 526 35.40 15.43 39.36
C TRP A 526 35.08 16.91 39.20
N SER A 527 33.88 17.27 38.74
CA SER A 527 33.45 18.67 38.64
C SER A 527 33.05 19.26 39.99
N ASP A 528 32.55 18.47 40.94
CA ASP A 528 32.21 18.94 42.30
C ASP A 528 33.42 19.02 43.26
N ILE A 529 34.57 18.43 42.92
CA ILE A 529 35.78 18.46 43.78
C ILE A 529 36.75 19.59 43.38
N ALA A 530 36.66 20.12 42.15
CA ALA A 530 37.54 21.19 41.68
C ALA A 530 37.26 22.58 42.31
N HIS A 531 36.16 22.73 43.07
CA HIS A 531 35.78 24.02 43.70
C HIS A 531 36.10 24.15 45.20
N ILE A 532 36.82 23.21 45.82
CA ILE A 532 37.22 23.35 47.23
C ILE A 532 38.74 23.43 47.34
N ARG A 533 39.26 24.65 47.50
CA ARG A 533 40.64 24.90 47.93
C ARG A 533 40.84 24.45 49.39
N PRO A 534 42.10 24.16 49.80
CA PRO A 534 42.39 23.39 51.00
C PRO A 534 42.42 24.29 52.23
N ASN A 535 41.82 23.82 53.31
CA ASN A 535 42.35 23.93 54.67
C ASN A 535 41.34 23.33 55.63
N THR A 536 41.66 22.15 56.19
CA THR A 536 41.72 21.89 57.64
C THR A 536 42.03 20.42 57.84
N GLU A 537 42.95 20.16 58.76
CA GLU A 537 43.34 18.84 59.26
C GLU A 537 42.13 17.97 59.62
N GLY A 538 42.18 16.69 59.23
CA GLY A 538 41.23 15.67 59.72
C GLY A 538 40.25 15.07 58.70
N ALA A 539 40.61 14.90 57.43
CA ALA A 539 39.75 14.21 56.47
C ALA A 539 39.76 12.68 56.69
N PRO A 540 38.58 12.01 56.78
CA PRO A 540 38.48 10.55 56.85
C PRO A 540 38.92 9.92 55.52
N PRO A 541 39.37 8.64 55.52
CA PRO A 541 39.80 7.98 54.28
C PRO A 541 38.65 7.95 53.27
N PRO A 542 38.96 8.02 51.96
CA PRO A 542 37.96 8.18 50.92
C PRO A 542 36.91 7.06 50.98
N PRO A 543 35.63 7.35 50.69
CA PRO A 543 34.60 6.32 50.63
C PRO A 543 34.99 5.32 49.54
N SER A 544 35.22 4.07 49.95
CA SER A 544 35.47 2.98 49.02
C SER A 544 34.27 2.84 48.07
N LEU A 545 34.56 2.73 46.78
CA LEU A 545 33.58 2.43 45.72
C LEU A 545 32.57 1.37 46.20
N PRO A 546 31.25 1.58 46.01
CA PRO A 546 30.26 0.52 46.18
C PRO A 546 30.72 -0.71 45.39
N GLU A 547 30.69 -1.88 46.02
CA GLU A 547 31.26 -3.12 45.49
C GLU A 547 30.64 -3.54 44.14
N THR A 548 29.49 -2.95 43.79
CA THR A 548 28.76 -3.08 42.51
C THR A 548 29.37 -2.30 41.35
N LEU A 549 30.28 -1.34 41.60
CA LEU A 549 30.91 -0.49 40.57
C LEU A 549 32.40 -0.79 40.38
N ARG A 550 32.95 -1.77 41.10
CA ARG A 550 34.25 -2.33 40.72
C ARG A 550 34.11 -3.07 39.39
N PRO A 551 35.09 -2.99 38.48
CA PRO A 551 35.11 -3.82 37.28
C PRO A 551 35.28 -5.27 37.73
N SER A 552 34.20 -5.99 37.97
CA SER A 552 34.25 -7.44 38.11
C SER A 552 34.27 -8.03 36.70
N ASN A 553 35.07 -9.09 36.52
CA ASN A 553 35.12 -9.86 35.26
C ASN A 553 33.83 -10.66 34.98
N THR A 554 32.71 -10.26 35.57
CA THR A 554 31.41 -10.91 35.44
C THR A 554 30.42 -9.92 34.82
N SER A 555 29.69 -10.37 33.81
CA SER A 555 28.77 -9.48 33.09
C SER A 555 27.70 -8.93 34.03
N TRP A 556 27.21 -7.72 33.77
CA TRP A 556 26.18 -7.06 34.58
C TRP A 556 24.92 -7.92 34.79
N LEU A 557 24.58 -8.77 33.81
CA LEU A 557 23.51 -9.76 33.95
C LEU A 557 23.82 -10.82 35.02
N ALA A 558 25.08 -11.27 35.13
CA ALA A 558 25.51 -12.16 36.20
C ALA A 558 25.44 -11.46 37.57
N GLN A 559 25.85 -10.19 37.65
CA GLN A 559 25.71 -9.39 38.87
C GLN A 559 24.24 -9.18 39.27
N GLN A 560 23.34 -8.89 38.32
CA GLN A 560 21.90 -8.78 38.58
C GLN A 560 21.32 -10.11 39.03
N ARG A 561 21.74 -11.23 38.43
CA ARG A 561 21.26 -12.56 38.78
C ARG A 561 21.73 -12.98 40.17
N ASP A 562 22.96 -12.65 40.54
CA ASP A 562 23.51 -12.90 41.87
C ASP A 562 22.90 -11.97 42.93
N ALA A 563 22.61 -10.71 42.58
CA ALA A 563 21.90 -9.78 43.44
C ALA A 563 20.44 -10.23 43.69
N LEU A 564 19.75 -10.71 42.65
CA LEU A 564 18.42 -11.30 42.78
C LEU A 564 18.44 -12.62 43.56
N ALA A 565 19.46 -13.47 43.35
CA ALA A 565 19.65 -14.69 44.14
C ALA A 565 19.95 -14.37 45.61
N GLY A 566 20.69 -13.29 45.89
CA GLY A 566 20.94 -12.76 47.23
C GLY A 566 19.67 -12.22 47.90
N ALA A 567 18.88 -11.43 47.17
CA ALA A 567 17.59 -10.91 47.65
C ALA A 567 16.58 -12.04 47.95
N LEU A 568 16.53 -13.08 47.10
CA LEU A 568 15.69 -14.26 47.32
C LEU A 568 16.16 -15.13 48.49
N ARG A 569 17.46 -15.16 48.79
CA ARG A 569 18.01 -15.83 49.99
C ARG A 569 17.70 -15.06 51.28
N LEU A 570 17.68 -13.73 51.23
CA LEU A 570 17.28 -12.87 52.35
C LEU A 570 15.77 -12.94 52.62
N SER A 571 14.95 -13.12 51.58
CA SER A 571 13.50 -13.32 51.69
C SER A 571 13.09 -14.68 52.26
N ARG A 572 14.02 -15.63 52.47
CA ARG A 572 13.76 -16.98 52.99
C ARG A 572 14.29 -17.21 54.41
N LYS A 573 14.76 -16.17 55.10
CA LYS A 573 15.14 -16.23 56.52
C LYS A 573 14.07 -15.63 57.42
#